data_AF-A0A0B7B7M8-F1
#
_entry.id   AF-A0A0B7B7M8-F1
#
_cell.length_a   1.000
_cell.length_b   1.000
_cell.length_c   1.000
_cell.angle_alpha   90.00
_cell.angle_beta   90.00
_cell.angle_gamma   90.00
#
_symmetry.space_group_name_H-M   'P 1'
#
loop_
_entity.id
_entity.type
_entity.pdbx_description
1 polymer ?
#
loop_
_entity_poly.entity_id
_entity_poly.type
_entity_poly.pdbx_seq_one_letter_code
_entity_poly.pdbx_strand_id
1 'polypeptide(L)'
;KSKFINLLFSTDISMGTDTRKKSATLASQFKRSLEQLMSTLSACQPFFVRCIKPNEFKRPMMFDRELCCKQLRYSGMMETIRIRRAGYPIRHHFAEFVDRYRLLVAGIGPSHKEDCKAASAKICSEVLKDADFQLGKTKVFLKDAQDAFLEQQREITLTRKIMIIQKMVRSWHFRRRFLKMRKCIVIAQSTIRALQDRKRFLVMRQGYMRLQAMIRSRILSARFNVIRGWAVNLQRICRGYLVR
;
A
#
# COMPACT_ATOMS: atom_id res chain seq x y z
N LYS A 1 -39.03 52.05 -13.37
CA LYS A 1 -38.13 52.17 -12.20
C LYS A 1 -37.14 51.01 -12.22
N SER A 2 -35.83 51.27 -12.13
CA SER A 2 -34.79 50.22 -12.20
C SER A 2 -34.78 49.35 -10.94
N LYS A 3 -34.97 48.04 -11.11
CA LYS A 3 -34.89 47.07 -9.99
C LYS A 3 -33.51 47.03 -9.35
N PHE A 4 -32.44 47.27 -10.12
CA PHE A 4 -31.06 47.26 -9.65
C PHE A 4 -30.75 48.44 -8.70
N ILE A 5 -31.22 49.64 -9.05
CA ILE A 5 -31.04 50.83 -8.19
C ILE A 5 -31.80 50.63 -6.86
N ASN A 6 -33.02 50.09 -6.91
CA ASN A 6 -33.78 49.80 -5.69
C ASN A 6 -33.09 48.76 -4.79
N LEU A 7 -32.32 47.83 -5.36
CA LEU A 7 -31.55 46.84 -4.59
C LEU A 7 -30.36 47.49 -3.87
N LEU A 8 -29.60 48.35 -4.57
CA LEU A 8 -28.43 49.05 -4.02
C LEU A 8 -28.75 49.92 -2.80
N PHE A 9 -29.88 50.63 -2.83
CA PHE A 9 -30.29 51.55 -1.76
C PHE A 9 -31.36 50.96 -0.82
N SER A 10 -31.64 49.67 -0.92
CA SER A 10 -32.68 49.00 -0.14
C SER A 10 -32.53 49.22 1.37
N THR A 11 -31.29 49.20 1.87
CA THR A 11 -30.95 49.44 3.27
C THR A 11 -31.15 50.89 3.70
N ASP A 12 -30.77 51.85 2.85
CA ASP A 12 -30.88 53.28 3.13
C ASP A 12 -32.34 53.74 3.10
N ILE A 13 -33.14 53.16 2.19
CA ILE A 13 -34.59 53.37 2.10
C ILE A 13 -35.30 52.79 3.35
N SER A 14 -34.80 51.68 3.91
CA SER A 14 -35.39 51.04 5.10
C SER A 14 -35.03 51.73 6.42
N MET A 15 -33.90 52.45 6.51
CA MET A 15 -33.45 53.10 7.75
C MET A 15 -34.16 54.44 8.04
N GLY A 16 -34.91 55.00 7.07
CA GLY A 16 -35.57 56.30 7.19
C GLY A 16 -36.76 56.37 8.18
N THR A 17 -37.22 55.25 8.74
CA THR A 17 -38.44 55.20 9.58
C THR A 17 -38.20 54.96 11.07
N ASP A 18 -36.98 54.57 11.48
CA ASP A 18 -36.69 54.13 12.87
C ASP A 18 -35.66 55.05 13.56
N THR A 19 -36.15 56.16 14.11
CA THR A 19 -35.33 57.23 14.72
C THR A 19 -34.77 56.91 16.12
N ARG A 20 -35.02 55.70 16.66
CA ARG A 20 -34.64 55.34 18.05
C ARG A 20 -33.27 54.69 18.19
N LYS A 21 -32.64 54.21 17.10
CA LYS A 21 -31.30 53.61 17.16
C LYS A 21 -30.26 54.59 16.63
N LYS A 22 -29.27 54.95 17.46
CA LYS A 22 -28.09 55.69 17.01
C LYS A 22 -27.50 54.97 15.80
N SER A 23 -27.33 55.68 14.69
CA SER A 23 -26.70 55.15 13.49
C SER A 23 -25.29 54.63 13.85
N ALA A 24 -24.96 53.42 13.38
CA ALA A 24 -23.66 52.85 13.64
C ALA A 24 -22.57 53.70 12.95
N THR A 25 -21.59 54.17 13.71
CA THR A 25 -20.46 54.92 13.16
C THR A 25 -19.61 54.03 12.25
N LEU A 26 -18.89 54.62 11.31
CA LEU A 26 -17.95 53.88 10.45
C LEU A 26 -16.94 53.07 11.29
N ALA A 27 -16.45 53.65 12.39
CA ALA A 27 -15.55 52.99 13.31
C ALA A 27 -16.19 51.77 13.99
N SER A 28 -17.47 51.84 14.40
CA SER A 28 -18.15 50.71 15.03
C SER A 28 -18.42 49.58 14.03
N GLN A 29 -18.74 49.92 12.78
CA GLN A 29 -18.89 48.93 11.71
C GLN A 29 -17.55 48.24 11.40
N PHE A 30 -16.47 49.00 11.25
CA PHE A 30 -15.13 48.45 11.00
C PHE A 30 -14.65 47.55 12.14
N LYS A 31 -14.84 47.99 13.40
CA LYS A 31 -14.53 47.19 14.59
C LYS A 31 -15.29 45.86 14.57
N ARG A 32 -16.60 45.89 14.30
CA ARG A 32 -17.42 44.67 14.23
C ARG A 32 -16.94 43.72 13.14
N SER A 33 -16.59 44.23 11.95
CA SER A 33 -16.04 43.42 10.86
C SER A 33 -14.69 42.80 11.22
N LEU A 34 -13.81 43.55 11.90
CA LEU A 34 -12.53 43.01 12.40
C LEU A 34 -12.71 41.93 13.46
N GLU A 35 -13.62 42.13 14.42
CA GLU A 35 -13.92 41.13 15.46
C GLU A 35 -14.47 39.84 14.84
N GLN A 36 -15.35 39.94 13.84
CA GLN A 36 -15.85 38.78 13.09
C GLN A 36 -14.73 38.03 12.35
N LEU A 37 -13.81 38.77 11.71
CA LEU A 37 -12.64 38.18 11.06
C LEU A 37 -11.75 37.46 12.07
N MET A 38 -11.42 38.11 13.19
CA MET A 38 -10.55 37.53 14.23
C MET A 38 -11.18 36.30 14.89
N SER A 39 -12.49 36.29 15.09
CA SER A 39 -13.23 35.12 15.57
C SER A 39 -13.07 33.94 14.62
N THR A 40 -13.28 34.17 13.32
CA THR A 40 -13.10 33.14 12.28
C THR A 40 -11.66 32.61 12.25
N LEU A 41 -10.66 33.51 12.28
CA LEU A 41 -9.24 33.13 12.26
C LEU A 41 -8.81 32.35 13.51
N SER A 42 -9.38 32.67 14.68
CA SER A 42 -9.05 32.01 15.95
C SER A 42 -9.59 30.58 16.05
N ALA A 43 -10.60 30.24 15.26
CA ALA A 43 -11.14 28.88 15.15
C ALA A 43 -10.28 27.96 14.25
N CYS A 44 -9.32 28.52 13.52
CA CYS A 44 -8.48 27.79 12.57
C CYS A 44 -7.02 27.68 13.07
N GLN A 45 -6.23 26.83 12.41
CA GLN A 45 -4.78 26.78 12.60
C GLN A 45 -4.09 27.81 11.69
N PRO A 46 -3.46 28.87 12.22
CA PRO A 46 -2.90 29.94 11.40
C PRO A 46 -1.51 29.57 10.86
N PHE A 47 -1.30 29.84 9.57
CA PHE A 47 0.01 29.86 8.94
C PHE A 47 0.36 31.30 8.57
N PHE A 48 1.55 31.76 8.96
CA PHE A 48 1.95 33.16 8.79
C PHE A 48 2.91 33.30 7.61
N VAL A 49 2.50 34.07 6.60
CA VAL A 49 3.38 34.52 5.50
C VAL A 49 3.73 35.98 5.75
N ARG A 50 5.02 36.31 5.70
CA ARG A 50 5.52 37.69 5.89
C ARG A 50 6.20 38.16 4.61
N CYS A 51 5.60 39.14 3.94
CA CYS A 51 6.16 39.74 2.74
C CYS A 51 7.19 40.82 3.12
N ILE A 52 8.35 40.83 2.45
CA ILE A 52 9.40 41.85 2.61
C ILE A 52 9.58 42.60 1.30
N LYS A 53 9.53 43.93 1.35
CA LYS A 53 9.81 44.80 0.22
C LYS A 53 11.33 44.99 0.07
N PRO A 54 11.97 44.56 -1.03
CA PRO A 54 13.43 44.57 -1.12
C PRO A 54 14.02 45.95 -1.39
N ASN A 55 13.28 46.87 -2.02
CA ASN A 55 13.69 48.25 -2.29
C ASN A 55 12.47 49.16 -2.56
N GLU A 56 12.65 50.48 -2.42
CA GLU A 56 11.63 51.50 -2.71
C GLU A 56 11.47 51.81 -4.20
N PHE A 57 12.52 51.57 -5.00
CA PHE A 57 12.59 51.92 -6.42
C PHE A 57 11.85 50.95 -7.36
N LYS A 58 11.21 49.91 -6.81
CA LYS A 58 10.54 48.83 -7.56
C LYS A 58 11.47 48.14 -8.58
N ARG A 59 12.78 48.10 -8.31
CA ARG A 59 13.77 47.47 -9.19
C ARG A 59 13.90 45.97 -8.87
N PRO A 60 13.93 45.09 -9.88
CA PRO A 60 14.25 43.69 -9.65
C PRO A 60 15.70 43.54 -9.17
N MET A 61 15.97 42.51 -8.38
CA MET A 61 17.32 42.13 -7.91
C MET A 61 18.09 43.20 -7.11
N MET A 62 17.43 44.29 -6.70
CA MET A 62 18.02 45.30 -5.83
C MET A 62 17.57 45.07 -4.39
N PHE A 63 18.54 44.87 -3.48
CA PHE A 63 18.29 44.60 -2.06
C PHE A 63 18.83 45.74 -1.20
N ASP A 64 17.92 46.51 -0.61
CA ASP A 64 18.24 47.50 0.41
C ASP A 64 18.22 46.84 1.79
N ARG A 65 19.42 46.67 2.35
CA ARG A 65 19.62 46.01 3.64
C ARG A 65 18.97 46.77 4.79
N GLU A 66 19.07 48.11 4.81
CA GLU A 66 18.52 48.89 5.92
C GLU A 66 17.00 48.84 5.93
N LEU A 67 16.39 48.99 4.74
CA LEU A 67 14.95 48.87 4.57
C LEU A 67 14.47 47.48 5.01
N CYS A 68 15.11 46.41 4.55
CA CYS A 68 14.74 45.04 4.91
C CYS A 68 14.94 44.77 6.41
N CYS A 69 16.03 45.25 7.01
CA CYS A 69 16.27 45.12 8.44
C CYS A 69 15.23 45.89 9.29
N LYS A 70 14.83 47.10 8.88
CA LYS A 70 13.75 47.85 9.55
C LYS A 70 12.44 47.06 9.51
N GLN A 71 12.09 46.47 8.35
CA GLN A 71 10.91 45.62 8.19
C GLN A 71 10.93 44.40 9.12
N LEU A 72 12.06 43.71 9.21
CA LEU A 72 12.24 42.56 10.11
C LEU A 72 12.06 42.93 11.58
N ARG A 73 12.45 44.15 11.98
CA ARG A 73 12.32 44.64 13.35
C ARG A 73 10.88 45.05 13.68
N TYR A 74 10.25 45.93 12.90
CA TYR A 74 8.90 46.42 13.22
C TYR A 74 7.83 45.33 13.05
N SER A 75 8.05 44.34 12.19
CA SER A 75 7.14 43.20 12.02
C SER A 75 7.27 42.16 13.14
N GLY A 76 8.24 42.33 14.04
CA GLY A 76 8.51 41.40 15.13
C GLY A 76 9.11 40.06 14.68
N MET A 77 9.57 39.94 13.42
CA MET A 77 10.12 38.68 12.92
C MET A 77 11.37 38.23 13.67
N MET A 78 12.28 39.16 13.99
CA MET A 78 13.49 38.85 14.76
C MET A 78 13.16 38.29 16.15
N GLU A 79 12.17 38.87 16.82
CA GLU A 79 11.75 38.44 18.15
C GLU A 79 11.00 37.11 18.09
N THR A 80 10.16 36.91 17.06
CA THR A 80 9.49 35.64 16.80
C THR A 80 10.51 34.51 16.60
N ILE A 81 11.60 34.75 15.86
CA ILE A 81 12.68 33.78 15.66
C ILE A 81 13.38 33.47 16.98
N ARG A 82 13.69 34.49 17.80
CA ARG A 82 14.33 34.29 19.11
C ARG A 82 13.46 33.43 20.03
N ILE A 83 12.18 33.74 20.16
CA ILE A 83 11.24 32.99 20.99
C ILE A 83 11.13 31.54 20.50
N ARG A 84 10.99 31.32 19.19
CA ARG A 84 10.91 29.97 18.63
C ARG A 84 12.19 29.16 18.81
N ARG A 85 13.37 29.80 18.71
CA ARG A 85 14.67 29.13 18.89
C ARG A 85 14.96 28.76 20.34
N ALA A 86 14.59 29.64 21.27
CA ALA A 86 14.74 29.39 22.71
C ALA A 86 13.68 28.42 23.25
N GLY A 87 12.49 28.45 22.68
CA GLY A 87 11.36 27.63 23.10
C GLY A 87 11.23 26.29 22.37
N TYR A 88 10.09 25.65 22.64
CA TYR A 88 9.66 24.39 22.02
C TYR A 88 8.32 24.61 21.29
N PRO A 89 8.37 24.98 19.99
CA PRO A 89 7.17 25.29 19.23
C PRO A 89 6.28 24.07 18.99
N ILE A 90 6.86 22.87 18.92
CA ILE A 90 6.14 21.62 18.66
C ILE A 90 5.73 20.98 19.97
N ARG A 91 4.44 20.62 20.09
CA ARG A 91 3.83 20.12 21.32
C ARG A 91 2.85 19.01 21.01
N HIS A 92 3.12 17.83 21.51
CA HIS A 92 2.23 16.68 21.36
C HIS A 92 1.68 16.23 22.70
N HIS A 93 0.41 15.87 22.76
CA HIS A 93 -0.09 15.09 23.90
C HIS A 93 0.58 13.72 23.92
N PHE A 94 0.81 13.16 25.12
CA PHE A 94 1.51 11.87 25.23
C PHE A 94 0.84 10.74 24.45
N ALA A 95 -0.49 10.66 24.49
CA ALA A 95 -1.22 9.63 23.75
C ALA A 95 -1.03 9.75 22.23
N GLU A 96 -1.16 10.96 21.69
CA GLU A 96 -0.95 11.25 20.26
C GLU A 96 0.49 10.96 19.84
N PHE A 97 1.46 11.31 20.69
CA PHE A 97 2.87 11.07 20.44
C PHE A 97 3.19 9.58 20.37
N VAL A 98 2.68 8.79 21.33
CA VAL A 98 2.86 7.33 21.32
C VAL A 98 2.20 6.72 20.10
N ASP A 99 0.95 7.04 19.79
CA ASP A 99 0.27 6.44 18.64
C ASP A 99 0.96 6.77 17.31
N ARG A 100 1.57 7.96 17.21
CA ARG A 100 2.30 8.39 16.02
C ARG A 100 3.67 7.74 15.90
N TYR A 101 4.43 7.65 16.99
CA TYR A 101 5.85 7.30 16.97
C TYR A 101 6.21 5.93 17.60
N ARG A 102 5.26 5.19 18.18
CA ARG A 102 5.50 3.86 18.80
C ARG A 102 6.17 2.85 17.89
N LEU A 103 6.04 2.98 16.57
CA LEU A 103 6.66 2.06 15.61
C LEU A 103 8.18 2.24 15.49
N LEU A 104 8.72 3.35 15.99
CA LEU A 104 10.16 3.62 15.99
C LEU A 104 10.92 2.73 16.98
N VAL A 105 10.27 2.34 18.08
CA VAL A 105 10.88 1.59 19.18
C VAL A 105 10.14 0.28 19.40
N ALA A 106 10.89 -0.79 19.65
CA ALA A 106 10.30 -2.10 19.90
C ALA A 106 9.70 -2.18 21.32
N GLY A 107 8.59 -2.90 21.46
CA GLY A 107 7.97 -3.19 22.75
C GLY A 107 7.15 -2.03 23.32
N ILE A 108 6.71 -1.08 22.48
CA ILE A 108 5.74 -0.04 22.83
C ILE A 108 4.39 -0.39 22.20
N GLY A 109 3.41 -0.64 23.06
CA GLY A 109 2.02 -0.88 22.75
C GLY A 109 1.26 0.38 22.28
N PRO A 110 -0.03 0.24 21.98
CA PRO A 110 -0.90 1.39 21.68
C PRO A 110 -1.17 2.23 22.94
N SER A 111 -1.45 3.52 22.75
CA SER A 111 -1.59 4.51 23.84
C SER A 111 -2.52 4.08 24.99
N HIS A 112 -3.63 3.40 24.68
CA HIS A 112 -4.60 2.95 25.69
C HIS A 112 -4.13 1.81 26.62
N LYS A 113 -3.02 1.13 26.32
CA LYS A 113 -2.51 0.00 27.13
C LYS A 113 -1.23 0.32 27.91
N GLU A 114 -0.61 1.46 27.64
CA GLU A 114 0.67 1.82 28.23
C GLU A 114 0.61 3.15 28.98
N ASP A 115 1.52 3.33 29.91
CA ASP A 115 1.80 4.66 30.43
C ASP A 115 2.41 5.52 29.31
N CYS A 116 1.55 6.36 28.73
CA CYS A 116 1.91 7.20 27.60
C CYS A 116 3.10 8.12 27.90
N LYS A 117 3.28 8.55 29.15
CA LYS A 117 4.40 9.43 29.51
C LYS A 117 5.71 8.65 29.52
N ALA A 118 5.73 7.48 30.16
CA ALA A 118 6.90 6.61 30.17
C ALA A 118 7.27 6.11 28.76
N ALA A 119 6.27 5.71 27.96
CA ALA A 119 6.46 5.33 26.57
C ALA A 119 7.03 6.47 25.72
N SER A 120 6.50 7.71 25.89
CA SER A 120 7.03 8.89 25.20
C SER A 120 8.48 9.17 25.59
N ALA A 121 8.82 9.06 26.88
CA ALA A 121 10.19 9.22 27.36
C ALA A 121 11.14 8.18 26.76
N LYS A 122 10.69 6.92 26.65
CA LYS A 122 11.44 5.83 26.03
C LYS A 122 11.69 6.10 24.54
N ILE A 123 10.67 6.54 23.79
CA ILE A 123 10.82 6.91 22.37
C ILE A 123 11.84 8.03 22.21
N CYS A 124 11.74 9.09 23.01
CA CYS A 124 12.67 10.22 22.92
C CYS A 124 14.11 9.80 23.28
N SER A 125 14.31 9.05 24.36
CA SER A 125 15.65 8.60 24.77
C SER A 125 16.31 7.67 23.75
N GLU A 126 15.58 6.73 23.16
CA GLU A 126 16.15 5.80 22.17
C GLU A 126 16.42 6.45 20.81
N VAL A 127 15.49 7.30 20.33
CA VAL A 127 15.56 7.86 18.97
C VAL A 127 16.31 9.19 18.93
N LEU A 128 16.03 10.08 19.88
CA LEU A 128 16.62 11.43 19.92
C LEU A 128 17.89 11.52 20.77
N LYS A 129 18.13 10.55 21.67
CA LYS A 129 19.30 10.51 22.56
C LYS A 129 19.50 11.84 23.30
N ASP A 130 20.58 12.56 22.99
CA ASP A 130 20.99 13.82 23.65
C ASP A 130 20.37 15.07 23.00
N ALA A 131 19.33 14.93 22.18
CA ALA A 131 18.70 16.09 21.55
C ALA A 131 17.90 16.92 22.57
N ASP A 132 17.77 18.21 22.27
CA ASP A 132 17.05 19.17 23.11
C ASP A 132 15.52 18.95 23.02
N PHE A 133 14.96 18.17 23.94
CA PHE A 133 13.52 17.95 24.14
C PHE A 133 13.14 18.07 25.62
N GLN A 134 11.86 18.34 25.89
CA GLN A 134 11.36 18.43 27.27
C GLN A 134 10.05 17.65 27.44
N LEU A 135 9.90 16.98 28.59
CA LEU A 135 8.68 16.28 28.97
C LEU A 135 7.93 17.09 30.02
N GLY A 136 6.74 17.57 29.67
CA GLY A 136 5.88 18.29 30.59
C GLY A 136 5.02 17.36 31.45
N LYS A 137 3.95 17.94 32.02
CA LYS A 137 2.94 17.18 32.77
C LYS A 137 2.04 16.34 31.88
N THR A 138 1.68 16.86 30.70
CA THR A 138 0.70 16.24 29.79
C THR A 138 1.17 16.14 28.34
N LYS A 139 2.33 16.72 28.02
CA LYS A 139 2.82 16.92 26.65
C LYS A 139 4.32 16.68 26.52
N VAL A 140 4.73 16.25 25.34
CA VAL A 140 6.12 16.27 24.85
C VAL A 140 6.34 17.60 24.13
N PHE A 141 7.49 18.24 24.39
CA PHE A 141 7.91 19.51 23.82
C PHE A 141 9.17 19.28 22.97
N LEU A 142 9.09 19.65 21.69
CA LEU A 142 10.15 19.45 20.70
C LEU A 142 10.46 20.77 19.98
N LYS A 143 11.67 20.88 19.43
CA LYS A 143 11.96 21.88 18.40
C LYS A 143 11.76 21.27 17.02
N ASP A 144 11.70 22.14 16.02
CA ASP A 144 11.39 21.76 14.64
C ASP A 144 12.37 20.70 14.09
N ALA A 145 13.65 20.78 14.47
CA ALA A 145 14.67 19.83 14.03
C ALA A 145 14.44 18.40 14.57
N GLN A 146 14.07 18.26 15.85
CA GLN A 146 13.79 16.96 16.45
C GLN A 146 12.50 16.34 15.89
N ASP A 147 11.45 17.16 15.71
CA ASP A 147 10.20 16.69 15.14
C ASP A 147 10.37 16.22 13.69
N ALA A 148 11.06 17.02 12.86
CA ALA A 148 11.38 16.63 11.49
C ALA A 148 12.21 15.33 11.43
N PHE A 149 13.16 15.15 12.36
CA PHE A 149 13.94 13.93 12.44
C PHE A 149 13.08 12.71 12.83
N LEU A 150 12.17 12.85 13.80
CA LEU A 150 11.24 11.78 14.18
C LEU A 150 10.33 11.38 13.01
N GLU A 151 9.80 12.35 12.26
CA GLU A 151 8.98 12.09 11.07
C GLU A 151 9.76 11.35 9.98
N GLN A 152 11.00 11.78 9.71
CA GLN A 152 11.85 11.10 8.74
C GLN A 152 12.12 9.65 9.14
N GLN A 153 12.48 9.40 10.41
CA GLN A 153 12.70 8.02 10.89
C GLN A 153 11.42 7.18 10.83
N ARG A 154 10.27 7.82 11.08
CA ARG A 154 8.97 7.18 11.01
C ARG A 154 8.65 6.75 9.59
N GLU A 155 8.85 7.62 8.61
CA GLU A 155 8.64 7.33 7.20
C GLU A 155 9.53 6.17 6.72
N ILE A 156 10.83 6.21 7.05
CA ILE A 156 11.78 5.15 6.71
C ILE A 156 11.35 3.81 7.32
N THR A 157 10.99 3.82 8.61
CA THR A 157 10.60 2.60 9.33
C THR A 157 9.30 2.03 8.78
N LEU A 158 8.28 2.88 8.56
CA LEU A 158 7.00 2.47 8.00
C LEU A 158 7.19 1.85 6.61
N THR A 159 7.97 2.51 5.75
CA THR A 159 8.27 2.03 4.39
C THR A 159 8.96 0.67 4.44
N ARG A 160 9.94 0.48 5.33
CA ARG A 160 10.60 -0.82 5.52
C ARG A 160 9.63 -1.92 5.95
N LYS A 161 8.74 -1.65 6.90
CA LYS A 161 7.74 -2.63 7.37
C LYS A 161 6.74 -2.97 6.26
N ILE A 162 6.28 -1.97 5.50
CA ILE A 162 5.40 -2.18 4.34
C ILE A 162 6.09 -3.05 3.29
N MET A 163 7.36 -2.80 2.97
CA MET A 163 8.11 -3.62 2.01
C MET A 163 8.21 -5.09 2.44
N ILE A 164 8.39 -5.36 3.74
CA ILE A 164 8.40 -6.74 4.26
C ILE A 164 7.04 -7.41 4.03
N ILE A 165 5.95 -6.72 4.37
CA ILE A 165 4.59 -7.23 4.16
C ILE A 165 4.36 -7.52 2.67
N GLN A 166 4.68 -6.56 1.80
CA GLN A 166 4.54 -6.72 0.36
C GLN A 166 5.38 -7.89 -0.19
N LYS A 167 6.63 -8.04 0.26
CA LYS A 167 7.51 -9.15 -0.11
C LYS A 167 6.88 -10.50 0.28
N MET A 168 6.38 -10.62 1.51
CA MET A 168 5.76 -11.85 2.00
C MET A 168 4.49 -12.20 1.24
N VAL A 169 3.61 -11.22 1.01
CA VAL A 169 2.36 -11.41 0.27
C VAL A 169 2.63 -11.84 -1.17
N ARG A 170 3.56 -11.16 -1.86
CA ARG A 170 3.97 -11.53 -3.23
C ARG A 170 4.56 -12.93 -3.26
N SER A 171 5.47 -13.26 -2.33
CA SER A 171 6.07 -14.59 -2.24
C SER A 171 5.03 -15.69 -2.03
N TRP A 172 4.10 -15.49 -1.09
CA TRP A 172 2.99 -16.40 -0.85
C TRP A 172 2.12 -16.60 -2.11
N HIS A 173 1.75 -15.51 -2.78
CA HIS A 173 0.93 -15.56 -3.99
C HIS A 173 1.61 -16.38 -5.11
N PHE A 174 2.86 -16.06 -5.43
CA PHE A 174 3.61 -16.76 -6.48
C PHE A 174 3.91 -18.21 -6.13
N ARG A 175 4.27 -18.50 -4.88
CA ARG A 175 4.50 -19.88 -4.42
C ARG A 175 3.23 -20.72 -4.54
N ARG A 176 2.07 -20.20 -4.12
CA ARG A 176 0.78 -20.89 -4.23
C ARG A 176 0.44 -21.18 -5.69
N ARG A 177 0.62 -20.21 -6.58
CA ARG A 177 0.40 -20.38 -8.03
C ARG A 177 1.33 -21.43 -8.63
N PHE A 178 2.62 -21.40 -8.29
CA PHE A 178 3.62 -22.36 -8.75
C PHE A 178 3.29 -23.79 -8.30
N LEU A 179 2.96 -23.99 -7.02
CA LEU A 179 2.63 -25.31 -6.49
C LEU A 179 1.37 -25.89 -7.15
N LYS A 180 0.35 -25.06 -7.41
CA LYS A 180 -0.84 -25.48 -8.18
C LYS A 180 -0.46 -25.93 -9.59
N MET A 181 0.32 -25.12 -10.30
CA MET A 181 0.78 -25.43 -11.66
C MET A 181 1.62 -26.72 -11.69
N ARG A 182 2.57 -26.87 -10.75
CA ARG A 182 3.41 -28.07 -10.64
C ARG A 182 2.57 -29.33 -10.42
N LYS A 183 1.57 -29.27 -9.53
CA LYS A 183 0.65 -30.41 -9.29
C LYS A 183 -0.08 -30.81 -10.56
N CYS A 184 -0.64 -29.85 -11.30
CA CYS A 184 -1.32 -30.11 -12.58
C CYS A 184 -0.37 -30.75 -13.61
N ILE A 185 0.84 -30.23 -13.75
CA ILE A 185 1.84 -30.75 -14.70
C ILE A 185 2.26 -32.19 -14.33
N VAL A 186 2.53 -32.46 -13.05
CA VAL A 186 2.92 -33.81 -12.61
C VAL A 186 1.81 -34.83 -12.89
N ILE A 187 0.55 -34.47 -12.62
CA ILE A 187 -0.60 -35.33 -12.94
C ILE A 187 -0.70 -35.58 -14.45
N ALA A 188 -0.59 -34.53 -15.27
CA ALA A 188 -0.63 -34.68 -16.72
C ALA A 188 0.50 -35.59 -17.23
N GLN A 189 1.73 -35.39 -16.74
CA GLN A 189 2.89 -36.20 -17.10
C GLN A 189 2.72 -37.66 -16.69
N SER A 190 2.24 -37.95 -15.47
CA SER A 190 2.02 -39.33 -15.01
C SER A 190 0.95 -40.03 -15.84
N THR A 191 -0.13 -39.32 -16.18
CA THR A 191 -1.22 -39.86 -17.00
C THR A 191 -0.73 -40.16 -18.42
N ILE A 192 0.05 -39.27 -19.03
CA ILE A 192 0.61 -39.49 -20.37
C ILE A 192 1.56 -40.70 -20.38
N ARG A 193 2.46 -40.82 -19.40
CA ARG A 193 3.37 -41.98 -19.28
C ARG A 193 2.58 -43.28 -19.13
N ALA A 194 1.59 -43.31 -18.23
CA ALA A 194 0.74 -44.49 -18.02
C ALA A 194 -0.04 -44.88 -19.29
N LEU A 195 -0.55 -43.91 -20.06
CA LEU A 195 -1.23 -44.16 -21.33
C LEU A 195 -0.27 -44.73 -22.39
N GLN A 196 0.95 -44.20 -22.49
CA GLN A 196 1.97 -44.71 -23.40
C GLN A 196 2.35 -46.17 -23.07
N ASP A 197 2.58 -46.47 -21.79
CA ASP A 197 2.93 -47.83 -21.34
C ASP A 197 1.77 -48.80 -21.56
N ARG A 198 0.54 -48.38 -21.26
CA ARG A 198 -0.67 -49.19 -21.54
C ARG A 198 -0.81 -49.48 -23.03
N LYS A 199 -0.58 -48.50 -23.91
CA LYS A 199 -0.63 -48.70 -25.36
C LYS A 199 0.43 -49.72 -25.81
N ARG A 200 1.67 -49.59 -25.33
CA ARG A 200 2.76 -50.53 -25.62
C ARG A 200 2.41 -51.96 -25.16
N PHE A 201 1.90 -52.09 -23.92
CA PHE A 201 1.49 -53.38 -23.37
C PHE A 201 0.37 -54.04 -24.19
N LEU A 202 -0.66 -53.27 -24.60
CA LEU A 202 -1.76 -53.81 -25.40
C LEU A 202 -1.30 -54.31 -26.78
N VAL A 203 -0.42 -53.56 -27.45
CA VAL A 203 0.17 -53.98 -28.74
C VAL A 203 0.98 -55.27 -28.55
N MET A 204 1.83 -55.32 -27.52
CA MET A 204 2.62 -56.50 -27.20
C MET A 204 1.73 -57.72 -26.89
N ARG A 205 0.68 -57.55 -26.06
CA ARG A 205 -0.28 -58.61 -25.71
C ARG A 205 -0.98 -59.15 -26.96
N GLN A 206 -1.43 -58.27 -27.86
CA GLN A 206 -2.05 -58.70 -29.11
C GLN A 206 -1.05 -59.44 -30.02
N GLY A 207 0.20 -58.99 -30.07
CA GLY A 207 1.30 -59.69 -30.75
C GLY A 207 1.51 -61.10 -30.20
N TYR A 208 1.59 -61.27 -28.87
CA TYR A 208 1.72 -62.57 -28.23
C TYR A 208 0.53 -63.50 -28.51
N MET A 209 -0.71 -63.00 -28.41
CA MET A 209 -1.90 -63.80 -28.73
C MET A 209 -1.90 -64.28 -30.19
N ARG A 210 -1.50 -63.43 -31.14
CA ARG A 210 -1.36 -63.81 -32.55
C ARG A 210 -0.27 -64.87 -32.76
N LEU A 211 0.89 -64.71 -32.11
CA LEU A 211 1.97 -65.68 -32.18
C LEU A 211 1.53 -67.04 -31.61
N GLN A 212 0.88 -67.06 -30.45
CA GLN A 212 0.33 -68.27 -29.85
C GLN A 212 -0.70 -68.95 -30.76
N ALA A 213 -1.61 -68.19 -31.37
CA ALA A 213 -2.58 -68.72 -32.32
C ALA A 213 -1.90 -69.34 -33.57
N MET A 214 -0.88 -68.67 -34.11
CA MET A 214 -0.12 -69.17 -35.26
C MET A 214 0.62 -70.47 -34.94
N ILE A 215 1.28 -70.56 -33.77
CA ILE A 215 1.97 -71.77 -33.32
C ILE A 215 0.97 -72.92 -33.15
N ARG A 216 -0.16 -72.67 -32.47
CA ARG A 216 -1.22 -73.68 -32.29
C ARG A 216 -1.78 -74.16 -33.63
N SER A 217 -2.03 -73.25 -34.56
CA SER A 217 -2.48 -73.57 -35.92
C SER A 217 -1.45 -74.42 -36.67
N ARG A 218 -0.16 -74.04 -36.65
CA ARG A 218 0.91 -74.82 -37.30
C ARG A 218 1.01 -76.24 -36.74
N ILE A 219 0.96 -76.41 -35.42
CA ILE A 219 0.98 -77.73 -34.77
C ILE A 219 -0.23 -78.56 -35.23
N LEU A 220 -1.42 -77.97 -35.25
CA LEU A 220 -2.65 -78.65 -35.67
C LEU A 220 -2.59 -79.05 -37.16
N SER A 221 -2.16 -78.14 -38.04
CA SER A 221 -2.01 -78.41 -39.47
C SER A 221 -0.96 -79.48 -39.75
N ALA A 222 0.18 -79.47 -39.04
CA ALA A 222 1.20 -80.52 -39.17
C ALA A 222 0.64 -81.89 -38.77
N ARG A 223 -0.07 -81.98 -37.64
CA ARG A 223 -0.75 -83.22 -37.21
C ARG A 223 -1.79 -83.69 -38.23
N PHE A 224 -2.63 -82.78 -38.73
CA PHE A 224 -3.63 -83.08 -39.74
C PHE A 224 -3.00 -83.60 -41.05
N ASN A 225 -1.92 -82.97 -41.53
CA ASN A 225 -1.23 -83.38 -42.75
C ASN A 225 -0.59 -84.77 -42.61
N VAL A 226 -0.04 -85.10 -41.45
CA VAL A 226 0.49 -86.46 -41.17
C VAL A 226 -0.66 -87.48 -41.26
N ILE A 227 -1.75 -87.28 -40.51
CA ILE A 227 -2.92 -88.19 -40.52
C ILE A 227 -3.50 -88.33 -41.94
N ARG A 228 -3.64 -87.21 -42.67
CA ARG A 228 -4.11 -87.22 -44.06
C ARG A 228 -3.17 -88.02 -44.96
N GLY A 229 -1.86 -87.88 -44.78
CA GLY A 229 -0.86 -88.66 -45.51
C GLY A 229 -1.03 -90.17 -45.30
N TRP A 230 -1.21 -90.61 -44.05
CA TRP A 230 -1.53 -92.01 -43.72
C TRP A 230 -2.83 -92.48 -44.39
N ALA A 231 -3.90 -91.69 -44.27
CA ALA A 231 -5.20 -92.02 -44.85
C ALA A 231 -5.15 -92.13 -46.39
N VAL A 232 -4.48 -91.19 -47.07
CA VAL A 232 -4.33 -91.22 -48.53
C VAL A 232 -3.46 -92.40 -48.97
N ASN A 233 -2.40 -92.74 -48.23
CA ASN A 233 -1.57 -93.90 -48.54
C ASN A 233 -2.36 -95.21 -48.37
N LEU A 234 -3.13 -95.34 -47.28
CA LEU A 234 -4.05 -96.46 -47.08
C LEU A 234 -5.07 -96.56 -48.22
N GLN A 235 -5.71 -95.45 -48.59
CA GLN A 235 -6.64 -95.41 -49.72
C GLN A 235 -5.99 -95.82 -51.04
N ARG A 236 -4.75 -95.38 -51.29
CA ARG A 236 -3.96 -95.77 -52.47
C ARG A 236 -3.71 -97.27 -52.50
N ILE A 237 -3.33 -97.87 -51.37
CA ILE A 237 -3.12 -99.33 -51.24
C ILE A 237 -4.43 -100.09 -51.49
N CYS A 238 -5.52 -99.70 -50.82
CA CYS A 238 -6.83 -100.35 -50.98
C CYS A 238 -7.35 -100.27 -52.43
N ARG A 239 -7.24 -99.09 -53.08
CA ARG A 239 -7.64 -98.92 -54.48
C ARG A 239 -6.75 -99.73 -55.43
N GLY A 240 -5.45 -99.82 -55.16
CA GLY A 240 -4.53 -100.67 -55.94
C GLY A 240 -4.79 -102.17 -55.80
N TYR A 241 -5.33 -102.61 -54.66
CA TYR A 241 -5.77 -103.99 -54.45
C TYR A 241 -7.08 -104.29 -55.20
N LEU A 242 -8.04 -103.36 -55.20
CA LEU A 242 -9.33 -103.51 -55.91
C LEU A 242 -9.21 -103.57 -57.44
N VAL A 243 -8.12 -103.07 -58.01
CA VAL A 243 -7.87 -103.06 -59.47
C VAL A 243 -7.02 -104.25 -59.92
N ARG A 244 -6.38 -104.98 -58.98
CA ARG A 244 -5.71 -106.26 -59.25
C ARG A 244 -6.69 -107.41 -59.13
#